data_AF-A0Z0W2-F1
#
_entry.id   AF-A0Z0W2-F1
#
_cell.length_a   1.000
_cell.length_b   1.000
_cell.length_c   1.000
_cell.angle_alpha   90.00
_cell.angle_beta   90.00
_cell.angle_gamma   90.00
#
_symmetry.space_group_name_H-M   'P 1'
#
loop_
_entity.id
_entity.type
_entity.pdbx_description
1 polymer ?
#
loop_
_entity_poly.entity_id
_entity_poly.type
_entity_poly.pdbx_seq_one_letter_code
_entity_poly.pdbx_strand_id
1 'polypeptide(L)' 'MPKAANKNDASPSLKEQMETLANIVEKLEDPDVSLEDSLTFYEQGMTLVATAGKVLDAAEQRVAMVTEDGQVQPIDS' A
#
# COMPACT_ATOMS: atom_id res chain seq x y z
N MET A 1 12.34 28.83 -14.39
CA MET A 1 11.14 28.30 -13.71
C MET A 1 11.04 26.82 -14.01
N PRO A 2 11.14 25.88 -13.05
CA PRO A 2 10.84 24.49 -13.32
C PRO A 2 9.32 24.25 -13.17
N LYS A 3 8.80 23.50 -14.14
CA LYS A 3 7.40 23.16 -14.39
C LYS A 3 6.89 22.26 -13.25
N ALA A 4 5.79 22.63 -12.61
CA ALA A 4 5.06 21.77 -11.68
C ALA A 4 4.61 20.49 -12.42
N ALA A 5 5.19 19.35 -12.06
CA ALA A 5 4.71 18.05 -12.49
C ALA A 5 3.36 17.78 -11.80
N ASN A 6 2.32 17.62 -12.62
CA ASN A 6 0.96 17.30 -12.22
C ASN A 6 0.95 15.99 -11.41
N LYS A 7 0.62 16.05 -10.11
CA LYS A 7 0.62 14.91 -9.17
C LYS A 7 -0.65 14.04 -9.24
N ASN A 8 -1.46 14.16 -10.30
CA ASN A 8 -2.84 13.66 -10.26
C ASN A 8 -3.13 12.36 -11.02
N ASP A 9 -2.13 11.70 -11.63
CA ASP A 9 -2.34 10.49 -12.44
C ASP A 9 -1.49 9.27 -12.02
N ALA A 10 -0.75 9.37 -10.91
CA ALA A 10 0.03 8.26 -10.37
C ALA A 10 -0.73 7.55 -9.25
N SER A 11 -0.89 6.23 -9.35
CA SER A 11 -1.35 5.42 -8.23
C SER A 11 -0.44 5.65 -7.01
N PRO A 12 -0.99 5.77 -5.80
CA PRO A 12 -0.19 6.04 -4.60
C PRO A 12 0.88 4.97 -4.40
N SER A 13 2.06 5.38 -3.95
CA SER A 13 3.16 4.47 -3.64
C SER A 13 2.79 3.53 -2.49
N LEU A 14 3.49 2.39 -2.38
CA LEU A 14 3.27 1.45 -1.27
C LEU A 14 3.42 2.14 0.10
N LYS A 15 4.38 3.05 0.23
CA LYS A 15 4.59 3.83 1.45
C LYS A 15 3.36 4.69 1.78
N GLU A 16 2.83 5.42 0.81
CA GLU A 16 1.63 6.25 1.00
C GLU A 16 0.39 5.40 1.32
N GLN A 17 0.28 4.21 0.71
CA GLN A 17 -0.79 3.26 1.03
C GLN A 17 -0.68 2.76 2.48
N MET A 18 0.53 2.45 2.96
CA MET A 18 0.77 2.03 4.34
C MET A 18 0.50 3.16 5.34
N GLU A 19 0.90 4.39 5.05
CA GLU A 19 0.60 5.57 5.87
C GLU A 19 -0.93 5.79 5.95
N THR A 20 -1.64 5.64 4.83
CA THR A 20 -3.10 5.74 4.81
C THR A 20 -3.77 4.65 5.64
N LEU A 21 -3.27 3.41 5.55
CA LEU A 21 -3.79 2.29 6.34
C LEU A 21 -3.56 2.53 7.85
N ALA A 22 -2.39 3.04 8.24
CA ALA A 22 -2.11 3.37 9.63
C ALA A 22 -3.08 4.44 10.17
N ASN A 23 -3.37 5.48 9.39
CA ASN A 23 -4.36 6.50 9.76
C ASN A 23 -5.79 5.92 9.89
N ILE A 24 -6.14 4.92 9.07
CA ILE A 24 -7.43 4.23 9.18
C ILE A 24 -7.51 3.43 10.46
N VAL A 25 -6.43 2.72 10.83
CA VAL A 25 -6.36 1.98 12.10
C VAL A 25 -6.51 2.93 13.28
N GLU A 26 -5.80 4.06 13.28
CA GLU A 26 -5.92 5.08 14.34
C GLU A 26 -7.36 5.58 14.51
N LYS A 27 -8.08 5.79 13.41
CA LYS A 27 -9.51 6.18 13.46
C LYS A 27 -10.43 5.08 13.95
N LEU A 28 -10.11 3.81 13.69
CA LEU A 28 -10.85 2.66 14.19
C LEU A 28 -10.60 2.40 15.69
N GLU A 29 -9.47 2.86 16.21
CA GLU A 29 -9.12 2.78 17.64
C GLU A 29 -9.75 3.89 18.48
N ASP A 30 -10.28 4.95 17.85
CA ASP A 30 -11.00 6.02 18.53
C ASP A 30 -12.29 5.47 19.18
N PRO A 31 -12.44 5.53 20.52
CA PRO A 31 -13.64 5.02 21.20
C PRO A 31 -14.92 5.79 20.87
N ASP A 32 -14.82 7.00 20.33
CA ASP A 32 -15.96 7.83 19.95
C ASP A 32 -16.39 7.63 18.48
N VAL A 33 -15.72 6.74 17.73
CA VAL A 33 -16.05 6.45 16.33
C VAL A 33 -17.46 5.84 16.22
N SER A 34 -18.25 6.35 15.28
CA SER A 34 -19.58 5.80 15.04
C SER A 34 -19.51 4.44 14.34
N LEU A 35 -20.56 3.62 14.45
CA LEU A 35 -20.63 2.34 13.75
C LEU A 35 -20.58 2.51 12.22
N GLU A 36 -21.23 3.55 11.69
CA GLU A 36 -21.26 3.84 10.25
C GLU A 36 -19.86 4.25 9.75
N ASP A 37 -19.15 5.09 10.50
CA ASP A 37 -17.78 5.47 10.20
C ASP A 37 -16.84 4.27 10.32
N SER A 38 -17.04 3.42 11.33
CA SER A 38 -16.26 2.18 11.52
C SER A 38 -16.36 1.25 10.31
N LEU A 39 -17.58 1.06 9.78
CA LEU A 39 -17.79 0.26 8.58
C LEU A 39 -17.12 0.89 7.36
N THR A 40 -17.23 2.21 7.22
CA THR A 40 -16.58 2.95 6.13
C THR A 40 -15.05 2.82 6.19
N PHE A 41 -14.45 3.02 7.36
CA PHE A 41 -13.00 2.86 7.55
C PHE A 41 -12.54 1.43 7.33
N TYR A 42 -13.33 0.44 7.76
CA TYR A 42 -13.04 -0.97 7.51
C TYR A 42 -13.01 -1.29 6.00
N GLU A 43 -14.03 -0.88 5.25
CA GLU A 43 -14.08 -1.11 3.79
C GLU A 43 -12.91 -0.42 3.06
N GLN A 44 -12.58 0.80 3.45
CA GLN A 44 -11.41 1.52 2.94
C GLN A 44 -10.10 0.78 3.26
N GLY A 45 -9.94 0.31 4.50
CA GLY A 45 -8.78 -0.47 4.94
C GLY A 45 -8.63 -1.76 4.15
N MET A 46 -9.71 -2.52 3.94
CA MET A 46 -9.69 -3.75 3.15
C MET A 46 -9.29 -3.52 1.70
N THR A 47 -9.78 -2.43 1.11
CA THR A 47 -9.42 -2.05 -0.26
C THR A 47 -7.93 -1.69 -0.37
N LEU A 48 -7.40 -0.98 0.62
CA LEU A 48 -5.97 -0.63 0.69
C LEU A 48 -5.10 -1.88 0.86
N VAL A 49 -5.46 -2.79 1.78
CA VAL A 49 -4.75 -4.05 1.99
C VAL A 49 -4.69 -4.87 0.69
N ALA A 50 -5.82 -5.01 -0.01
CA ALA A 50 -5.87 -5.73 -1.27
C ALA A 50 -5.00 -5.09 -2.36
N THR A 51 -4.92 -3.75 -2.38
CA THR A 51 -4.11 -3.01 -3.36
C THR A 51 -2.62 -3.13 -3.04
N ALA A 52 -2.24 -2.97 -1.77
CA ALA A 52 -0.87 -3.12 -1.32
C ALA A 52 -0.34 -4.54 -1.55
N GLY A 53 -1.18 -5.56 -1.30
CA GLY A 53 -0.85 -6.97 -1.59
C GLY A 53 -0.46 -7.16 -3.06
N LYS A 54 -1.26 -6.62 -4.00
CA LYS A 54 -0.94 -6.71 -5.44
C LYS A 54 0.38 -6.02 -5.80
N VAL A 55 0.72 -4.91 -5.13
CA VAL A 55 1.99 -4.21 -5.36
C VAL A 55 3.16 -5.06 -4.88
N LEU A 56 3.02 -5.71 -3.72
CA LEU A 56 4.00 -6.64 -3.18
C LEU A 56 4.16 -7.87 -4.07
N ASP A 57 3.07 -8.52 -4.46
CA ASP A 57 3.10 -9.69 -5.36
C ASP A 57 3.83 -9.37 -6.68
N ALA A 58 3.56 -8.19 -7.25
CA ALA A 58 4.23 -7.74 -8.47
C ALA A 58 5.73 -7.48 -8.25
N ALA A 59 6.12 -6.99 -7.07
CA ALA A 59 7.52 -6.81 -6.72
C ALA A 59 8.23 -8.16 -6.54
N GLU A 60 7.60 -9.12 -5.85
CA GLU A 60 8.10 -10.48 -5.68
C GLU A 60 8.29 -11.20 -7.02
N GLN A 61 7.31 -11.10 -7.92
CA GLN A 61 7.42 -11.65 -9.28
C GLN A 61 8.60 -11.07 -10.06
N ARG A 62 8.84 -9.75 -9.96
CA ARG A 62 9.99 -9.11 -10.61
C ARG A 62 11.31 -9.61 -10.05
N VAL A 63 11.40 -9.77 -8.72
CA VAL A 63 12.58 -10.36 -8.08
C VAL A 63 12.78 -11.79 -8.58
N ALA A 64 11.74 -12.62 -8.60
CA ALA A 64 11.80 -14.00 -9.08
C ALA A 64 12.29 -14.10 -10.53
N MET A 65 11.76 -13.28 -11.46
CA MET A 65 12.22 -13.25 -12.86
C MET A 65 13.71 -12.90 -12.98
N VAL A 66 14.20 -11.92 -12.21
CA VAL A 66 15.63 -11.58 -12.18
C VAL A 66 16.47 -12.75 -11.66
N THR A 67 15.94 -13.56 -10.74
CA THR A 67 16.65 -14.74 -10.25
C THR A 67 16.71 -15.88 -11.27
N GLU A 68 15.67 -16.06 -12.10
CA GLU A 68 15.60 -17.10 -13.14
C GLU A 68 16.50 -16.80 -14.34
N ASP A 69 16.68 -15.52 -14.70
CA ASP A 69 17.56 -15.09 -15.82
C ASP A 69 19.06 -14.98 -15.45
N GLY A 70 19.45 -15.44 -14.25
CA GLY A 70 20.85 -15.73 -13.93
C GLY A 70 21.52 -14.78 -12.93
N GLN A 71 21.02 -14.81 -11.68
CA GLN A 71 21.64 -14.41 -10.39
C GLN A 71 21.05 -13.14 -9.74
N VAL A 72 20.34 -13.30 -8.60
CA VAL A 72 20.74 -12.95 -7.20
C VAL A 72 19.73 -13.56 -6.21
N GLN A 73 20.21 -14.40 -5.28
CA GLN A 73 19.63 -14.67 -3.94
C GLN A 73 20.85 -14.77 -2.98
N PRO A 74 20.79 -14.28 -1.72
CA PRO A 74 19.68 -14.46 -0.78
C PRO A 74 19.24 -13.18 -0.04
N ILE A 75 17.98 -13.15 0.41
CA ILE A 75 17.56 -12.30 1.53
C ILE A 75 17.74 -13.13 2.80
N ASP A 76 18.91 -13.00 3.43
CA ASP A 76 19.16 -13.56 4.75
C ASP A 76 18.38 -12.74 5.81
N SER A 77 17.81 -13.46 6.77
CA SER A 77 16.96 -12.94 7.86
C SER A 77 17.74 -12.15 8.92
#